data_AF-A0A1V2B6L3-F1
#
_entry.id   AF-A0A1V2B6L3-F1
#
_cell.length_a   1.000
_cell.length_b   1.000
_cell.length_c   1.000
_cell.angle_alpha   90.00
_cell.angle_beta   90.00
_cell.angle_gamma   90.00
#
_symmetry.space_group_name_H-M   'P 1'
#
loop_
_entity.id
_entity.type
_entity.pdbx_description
1 polymer ?
#
loop_
_entity_poly.entity_id
_entity_poly.type
_entity_poly.pdbx_seq_one_letter_code
_entity_poly.pdbx_strand_id
1 'polypeptide(L)' 'MTILTPYNDPNIILRFSQGDEQAFRTIFNAQLQPLCYFAYKILGQKEEAEDVVNTTFAVLWERRAQFNNGEV' A
#
# COMPACT_ATOMS: atom_id res chain seq x y z
N MET A 1 0.68 -4.70 28.61
CA MET A 1 -0.20 -5.12 27.48
C MET A 1 0.07 -4.14 26.35
N THR A 2 1.11 -4.39 25.56
CA THR A 2 1.54 -3.48 24.49
C THR A 2 0.74 -3.84 23.25
N ILE A 3 -0.12 -2.93 22.80
CA ILE A 3 -0.81 -3.08 21.53
C ILE A 3 0.24 -3.10 20.41
N LEU A 4 0.51 -4.27 19.85
CA LEU A 4 1.33 -4.44 18.66
C LEU A 4 0.56 -3.87 17.48
N THR A 5 0.56 -2.55 17.33
CA THR A 5 0.09 -1.93 16.09
C THR A 5 1.17 -2.23 15.03
N PRO A 6 0.84 -2.97 13.95
CA PRO A 6 1.80 -3.35 12.90
C PRO A 6 2.38 -2.14 12.13
N TYR A 7 1.96 -0.93 12.47
CA TYR A 7 2.39 0.34 11.89
C TYR A 7 3.67 0.93 12.51
N ASN A 8 4.07 0.50 13.71
CA ASN A 8 5.21 1.11 14.42
C ASN A 8 6.55 0.42 14.10
N ASP A 9 6.65 -0.37 13.02
CA ASP A 9 7.93 -0.88 12.57
C ASP A 9 8.55 0.13 11.60
N PRO A 10 9.58 0.90 12.01
CA PRO A 10 10.24 1.85 11.12
C PRO A 10 10.88 1.15 9.91
N ASN A 11 11.03 -0.18 9.95
CA ASN A 11 11.54 -0.99 8.84
C ASN A 11 10.44 -1.54 7.95
N ILE A 12 9.16 -1.17 8.12
CA ILE A 12 8.08 -1.72 7.28
C ILE A 12 8.29 -1.37 5.79
N ILE A 13 8.87 -0.20 5.50
CA ILE A 13 9.24 0.20 4.13
C ILE A 13 10.42 -0.63 3.60
N LEU A 14 11.42 -0.90 4.44
CA LEU A 14 12.57 -1.74 4.09
C LEU A 14 12.12 -3.18 3.82
N ARG A 15 11.28 -3.75 4.69
CA ARG A 15 10.69 -5.08 4.54
C ARG A 15 9.81 -5.15 3.30
N PHE A 16 9.00 -4.13 3.03
CA PHE A 16 8.24 -4.01 1.80
C PHE A 16 9.14 -4.06 0.56
N SER A 17 10.25 -3.29 0.56
CA SER A 17 11.22 -3.34 -0.55
C SER A 17 11.93 -4.68 -0.68
N GLN A 18 12.07 -5.45 0.41
CA GLN A 18 12.61 -6.80 0.42
C GLN A 18 11.61 -7.86 -0.07
N GLY A 19 10.34 -7.49 -0.32
CA GLY A 19 9.30 -8.40 -0.73
C GLY A 19 8.55 -9.07 0.42
N ASP A 20 8.59 -8.51 1.62
CA ASP A 20 7.78 -8.96 2.75
C ASP A 20 6.29 -8.69 2.47
N GLU A 21 5.54 -9.76 2.19
CA GLU A 21 4.11 -9.70 1.91
C GLU A 21 3.28 -9.23 3.11
N GLN A 22 3.74 -9.45 4.36
CA GLN A 22 3.01 -8.97 5.54
C GLN A 22 3.13 -7.46 5.69
N ALA A 23 4.32 -6.91 5.42
CA ALA A 23 4.54 -5.46 5.37
C ALA A 23 3.64 -4.83 4.29
N PHE A 24 3.62 -5.40 3.09
CA PHE A 24 2.73 -4.93 2.01
C PHE A 24 1.27 -5.03 2.38
N ARG A 25 0.81 -6.16 2.91
CA ARG A 25 -0.59 -6.36 3.26
C ARG A 25 -1.05 -5.39 4.35
N THR A 26 -0.15 -5.00 5.26
CA THR A 26 -0.42 -3.98 6.27
C THR A 26 -0.60 -2.61 5.62
N ILE A 27 0.32 -2.20 4.74
CA ILE A 27 0.24 -0.93 4.01
C ILE A 27 -0.98 -0.91 3.10
N PHE A 28 -1.22 -2.00 2.37
CA PHE A 28 -2.35 -2.21 1.49
C PHE A 28 -3.66 -2.06 2.25
N ASN A 29 -3.88 -2.79 3.35
CA ASN A 29 -5.13 -2.64 4.12
C ASN A 29 -5.32 -1.23 4.67
N ALA A 30 -4.24 -0.58 5.12
CA ALA A 30 -4.33 0.80 5.63
C ALA A 30 -4.63 1.83 4.51
N GLN A 31 -4.11 1.61 3.31
CA GLN A 31 -4.23 2.56 2.19
C GLN A 31 -5.39 2.23 1.25
N LEU A 32 -5.87 0.98 1.19
CA LEU A 32 -6.95 0.54 0.31
C LEU A 32 -8.23 1.34 0.55
N GLN A 33 -8.62 1.48 1.82
CA GLN A 33 -9.85 2.17 2.19
C GLN A 33 -9.84 3.66 1.81
N PRO A 34 -8.80 4.46 2.15
CA PRO A 34 -8.72 5.85 1.69
C PRO A 34 -8.51 5.99 0.18
N LEU A 35 -7.73 5.12 -0.48
CA LEU A 35 -7.56 5.16 -1.94
C LEU A 35 -8.86 4.85 -2.67
N CYS A 36 -9.60 3.83 -2.23
CA CYS A 36 -10.87 3.45 -2.83
C CYS A 36 -11.90 4.55 -2.63
N TYR A 37 -11.94 5.18 -1.45
CA TYR A 37 -12.78 6.36 -1.23
C TYR A 37 -12.42 7.53 -2.15
N PHE A 38 -11.13 7.79 -2.34
CA PHE A 38 -10.64 8.84 -3.24
C PHE A 38 -10.95 8.54 -4.71
N ALA A 39 -10.68 7.32 -5.17
CA ALA A 39 -10.99 6.85 -6.51
C ALA A 39 -12.51 6.88 -6.78
N TYR A 40 -13.32 6.48 -5.81
CA TYR A 40 -14.78 6.58 -5.88
C TYR A 40 -15.25 8.04 -6.02
N LYS A 41 -14.61 8.98 -5.30
CA LYS A 41 -14.87 10.41 -5.43
C LYS A 41 -14.56 10.98 -6.82
N ILE A 42 -13.64 10.36 -7.56
CA ILE A 42 -13.22 10.79 -8.90
C ILE A 42 -14.05 10.11 -9.99
N LEU A 43 -14.23 8.79 -9.89
CA LEU A 43 -14.85 7.94 -10.90
C LEU A 43 -16.37 7.87 -10.73
N GLY A 44 -16.88 8.06 -9.51
CA GLY A 44 -18.31 7.93 -9.18
C GLY A 44 -18.85 6.50 -9.20
N GLN A 45 -18.06 5.54 -9.69
CA GLN A 45 -18.38 4.12 -9.69
C GLN A 45 -17.46 3.34 -8.76
N LYS A 46 -18.06 2.47 -7.94
CA LYS A 46 -17.32 1.65 -6.98
C LYS A 46 -16.47 0.58 -7.68
N GLU A 47 -17.01 -0.05 -8.73
CA GLU A 47 -16.30 -1.07 -9.50
C GLU A 47 -15.05 -0.52 -10.18
N GLU A 48 -15.15 0.63 -10.85
CA GLU A 48 -13.97 1.30 -11.45
C GLU A 48 -12.96 1.76 -10.38
N ALA A 49 -13.44 2.24 -9.24
CA ALA A 49 -12.57 2.64 -8.14
C ALA A 49 -11.79 1.45 -7.57
N GLU A 50 -12.43 0.30 -7.38
CA GLU A 50 -11.78 -0.93 -6.93
C GLU A 50 -10.75 -1.41 -7.97
N ASP A 51 -11.10 -1.40 -9.26
CA ASP A 51 -10.20 -1.82 -10.34
C ASP A 51 -8.93 -0.95 -10.45
N VAL A 52 -9.11 0.38 -10.43
CA VAL A 52 -8.00 1.35 -10.47
C VAL A 52 -7.09 1.21 -9.26
N VAL A 53 -7.66 1.05 -8.07
CA VAL A 53 -6.88 0.88 -6.84
C VAL A 53 -6.10 -0.43 -6.88
N ASN A 54 -6.74 -1.53 -7.31
CA ASN A 54 -6.09 -2.83 -7.41
C ASN A 54 -4.93 -2.81 -8.43
N THR A 55 -5.15 -2.21 -9.60
CA THR A 55 -4.11 -2.01 -10.62
C THR A 55 -2.96 -1.15 -10.10
N THR A 56 -3.28 -0.06 -9.38
CA THR A 56 -2.27 0.82 -8.77
C THR A 56 -1.41 0.06 -7.76
N PHE A 57 -2.03 -0.78 -6.93
CA PHE A 57 -1.30 -1.61 -5.97
C PHE A 57 -0.48 -2.71 -6.63
N ALA A 58 -0.92 -3.29 -7.75
CA ALA A 58 -0.14 -4.25 -8.52
C ALA A 58 1.13 -3.59 -9.10
N VAL A 59 1.00 -2.39 -9.68
CA VAL A 59 2.14 -1.60 -10.16
C VAL A 59 3.05 -1.19 -9.00
N LEU A 60 2.47 -0.80 -7.86
CA LEU A 60 3.23 -0.46 -6.66
C LEU A 60 4.04 -1.66 -6.14
N TRP A 61 3.43 -2.85 -6.15
CA TRP A 61 4.11 -4.10 -5.78
C TRP A 61 5.23 -4.43 -6.75
N GLU A 62 5.02 -4.29 -8.05
CA GLU A 62 6.10 -4.49 -9.04
C GLU A 62 7.26 -3.51 -8.83
N ARG A 63 6.93 -2.26 -8.50
CA ARG A 63 7.91 -1.19 -8.23
C ARG A 63 8.40 -1.16 -6.77
N ARG A 64 8.07 -2.16 -5.95
CA ARG A 64 8.48 -2.21 -4.53
C ARG A 64 9.99 -2.08 -4.33
N ALA A 65 10.78 -2.64 -5.25
CA ALA A 65 12.23 -2.56 -5.22
C ALA A 65 12.78 -1.14 -5.48
N GLN A 66 11.99 -0.26 -6.12
CA GLN A 66 12.38 1.14 -6.38
C GLN A 66 12.10 2.05 -5.18
N PHE A 67 11.30 1.60 -4.20
CA PHE A 67 10.99 2.38 -3.00
C PHE A 67 12.22 2.58 -2.09
N ASN A 68 13.28 1.80 -2.28
CA ASN A 68 14.54 1.92 -1.56
C ASN A 68 15.50 2.97 -2.14
N ASN A 69 15.17 3.62 -3.27
CA ASN A 69 16.04 4.61 -3.90
C ASN A 69 15.79 6.01 -3.35
N GLY A 70 16.09 6.18 -2.06
CA GLY A 70 16.42 7.47 -1.47
C GLY A 70 17.92 7.76 -1.57
N GLU A 71 18.53 7.52 -2.73
CA GLU A 71 19.91 7.95 -2.98
C GLU A 71 19.87 9.35 -3.64
N VAL A 72 20.11 10.36 -2.80
CA VAL A 72 20.81 11.60 -3.15
C VAL A 72 22.30 11.35 -3.12
#